data_AF-A0A559JEU2-F1
#
_entry.id   AF-A0A559JEU2-F1
#
_cell.length_a   1.000
_cell.length_b   1.000
_cell.length_c   1.000
_cell.angle_alpha   90.00
_cell.angle_beta   90.00
_cell.angle_gamma   90.00
#
_symmetry.space_group_name_H-M   'P 1'
#
loop_
_entity.id
_entity.type
_entity.pdbx_description
1 polymer ?
#
loop_
_entity_poly.entity_id
_entity_poly.type
_entity_poly.pdbx_seq_one_letter_code
_entity_poly.pdbx_strand_id
1 'polypeptide(L)'
;MLKKWGVKKAVVAYDADAFITKDKDGQKQKNEQVFKNLIDFSKEILESDGIELVFWIWNIADGKGLDDVLMGGKLPMEVNPRTKTRVPVTI
;
A
#
# COMPACT_ATOMS: atom_id res chain seq x y z
N MET A 1 17.80 -0.54 7.77
CA MET A 1 17.36 -0.54 9.20
C MET A 1 16.52 -1.76 9.53
N LEU A 2 15.49 -2.09 8.73
CA LEU A 2 14.59 -3.25 8.91
C LEU A 2 15.31 -4.60 9.08
N LYS A 3 16.35 -4.86 8.29
CA LYS A 3 17.17 -6.09 8.41
C LYS A 3 17.82 -6.24 9.79
N LYS A 4 18.27 -5.14 10.40
CA LYS A 4 18.86 -5.16 11.75
C LYS A 4 17.83 -5.51 12.83
N TRP A 5 16.54 -5.29 12.54
CA TRP A 5 15.43 -5.63 13.41
C TRP A 5 14.87 -7.03 13.13
N GLY A 6 15.50 -7.81 12.23
CA GLY A 6 15.06 -9.16 11.90
C GLY A 6 13.75 -9.24 11.12
N VAL A 7 13.28 -8.12 10.56
CA VAL A 7 12.04 -8.06 9.78
C VAL A 7 12.13 -9.00 8.58
N LYS A 8 11.10 -9.84 8.41
CA LYS A 8 11.00 -10.81 7.30
C LYS A 8 10.00 -10.37 6.23
N LYS A 9 8.96 -9.65 6.62
CA LYS A 9 7.91 -9.14 5.75
C LYS A 9 7.60 -7.69 6.11
N ALA A 10 7.53 -6.84 5.10
CA ALA A 10 7.09 -5.46 5.18
C ALA A 10 5.79 -5.32 4.40
N VAL A 11 4.79 -4.73 5.04
CA VAL A 11 3.48 -4.47 4.45
C VAL A 11 3.33 -2.96 4.32
N VAL A 12 3.02 -2.47 3.12
CA VAL A 12 2.60 -1.08 2.92
C VAL A 12 1.10 -1.06 2.73
N ALA A 13 0.39 -0.61 3.75
CA ALA A 13 -1.02 -0.34 3.71
C ALA A 13 -1.24 1.12 3.28
N TYR A 14 -2.10 1.36 2.30
CA TYR A 14 -2.49 2.70 1.89
C TYR A 14 -3.95 2.73 1.44
N ASP A 15 -4.61 3.86 1.66
CA ASP A 15 -5.89 4.13 1.05
C ASP A 15 -5.70 4.42 -0.44
N ALA A 16 -6.59 3.90 -1.28
CA ALA A 16 -6.43 4.02 -2.73
C ALA A 16 -6.70 5.45 -3.26
N ASP A 17 -7.26 6.34 -2.43
CA ASP A 17 -7.33 7.78 -2.72
C ASP A 17 -6.05 8.55 -2.36
N ALA A 18 -5.07 7.92 -1.70
CA ALA A 18 -3.77 8.54 -1.41
C ALA A 18 -3.02 8.96 -2.69
N PHE A 19 -3.36 8.36 -3.83
CA PHE A 19 -2.83 8.73 -5.15
C PHE A 19 -3.66 9.80 -5.86
N ILE A 20 -4.63 10.42 -5.20
CA ILE A 20 -5.48 11.45 -5.77
C ILE A 20 -5.20 12.76 -5.03
N THR A 21 -4.83 13.79 -5.77
CA THR A 21 -4.80 15.19 -5.31
C THR A 21 -5.87 15.99 -6.03
N LYS A 22 -6.14 17.21 -5.58
CA LYS A 22 -7.01 18.16 -6.28
C LYS A 22 -6.17 19.31 -6.80
N ASP A 23 -6.44 19.74 -8.03
CA ASP A 23 -5.85 20.98 -8.54
C ASP A 23 -6.58 22.22 -8.03
N LYS A 24 -6.14 23.39 -8.50
CA LYS A 24 -6.71 24.69 -8.11
C LYS A 24 -8.19 24.84 -8.49
N ASP A 25 -8.64 24.07 -9.49
CA ASP A 25 -10.01 24.05 -9.99
C ASP A 25 -10.83 22.90 -9.36
N GLY A 26 -10.25 22.16 -8.41
CA GLY A 26 -10.88 21.06 -7.70
C GLY A 26 -10.97 19.75 -8.49
N GLN A 27 -10.34 19.66 -9.66
CA GLN A 27 -10.33 18.41 -10.45
C GLN A 27 -9.37 17.39 -9.82
N LYS A 28 -9.77 16.12 -9.88
CA LYS A 28 -8.95 15.01 -9.39
C LYS A 28 -7.74 14.83 -10.32
N GLN A 29 -6.55 14.96 -9.76
CA GLN A 29 -5.28 14.67 -10.44
C GLN A 29 -4.53 13.57 -9.71
N LYS A 30 -3.60 12.91 -10.39
CA LYS A 30 -2.74 11.90 -9.77
C LYS A 30 -1.76 12.58 -8.81
N ASN A 31 -1.64 12.08 -7.59
CA ASN A 31 -0.59 12.50 -6.66
C ASN A 31 0.73 11.81 -7.01
N GLU A 32 1.43 12.38 -8.01
CA GLU A 32 2.68 11.82 -8.53
C GLU A 32 3.78 11.71 -7.48
N GLN A 33 3.82 12.65 -6.53
CA GLN A 33 4.82 12.63 -5.46
C GLN A 33 4.63 11.44 -4.54
N VAL A 34 3.40 11.15 -4.10
CA VAL A 34 3.11 9.98 -3.25
C VAL A 34 3.40 8.70 -4.01
N PHE A 35 3.02 8.65 -5.29
CA PHE A 35 3.34 7.50 -6.14
C PHE A 35 4.85 7.28 -6.25
N LYS A 36 5.64 8.34 -6.50
CA LYS A 36 7.10 8.26 -6.57
C LYS A 36 7.71 7.80 -5.25
N ASN A 37 7.27 8.37 -4.12
CA ASN A 37 7.73 7.98 -2.79
C ASN A 37 7.48 6.49 -2.52
N LEU A 38 6.30 5.98 -2.89
CA LEU A 38 5.99 4.56 -2.75
C LEU A 38 6.94 3.68 -3.58
N ILE A 39 7.20 4.07 -4.84
CA ILE A 39 8.10 3.33 -5.71
C ILE A 39 9.53 3.33 -5.17
N ASP A 40 10.04 4.48 -4.73
CA ASP A 40 11.40 4.62 -4.22
C ASP A 40 11.58 3.82 -2.92
N PHE A 41 10.62 3.93 -1.99
CA PHE A 41 10.60 3.11 -0.78
C PHE A 41 10.53 1.61 -1.08
N SER A 42 9.71 1.22 -2.06
CA SER A 42 9.60 -0.17 -2.49
C SER A 42 10.94 -0.70 -3.00
N LYS A 43 11.66 0.07 -3.82
CA LYS A 43 13.00 -0.33 -4.31
C LYS A 43 13.97 -0.57 -3.17
N GLU A 44 14.04 0.32 -2.18
CA GLU A 44 14.93 0.17 -1.02
C GLU A 44 14.66 -1.12 -0.23
N ILE A 45 13.39 -1.48 -0.06
CA ILE A 45 13.02 -2.74 0.61
C ILE A 45 13.36 -3.93 -0.29
N LEU A 46 13.07 -3.84 -1.58
CA LEU A 46 13.31 -4.94 -2.53
C LEU A 46 14.80 -5.20 -2.77
N GLU A 47 15.66 -4.19 -2.56
CA GLU A 47 17.13 -4.32 -2.52
C GLU A 47 17.64 -4.88 -1.18
N SER A 48 16.82 -4.84 -0.13
CA SER A 48 17.15 -5.45 1.16
C SER A 48 16.96 -6.96 1.09
N ASP A 49 18.09 -7.69 1.02
CA ASP A 49 18.09 -9.15 0.99
C ASP A 49 17.26 -9.77 2.11
N GLY A 50 16.30 -10.62 1.72
CA GLY A 50 15.49 -11.44 2.61
C GLY A 50 14.27 -10.75 3.24
N ILE A 51 13.87 -9.57 2.76
CA ILE A 51 12.61 -8.93 3.16
C ILE A 51 11.58 -9.07 2.05
N GLU A 52 10.46 -9.73 2.36
CA GLU A 52 9.29 -9.76 1.50
C GLU A 52 8.56 -8.41 1.59
N LEU A 53 8.22 -7.81 0.44
CA LEU A 53 7.40 -6.60 0.37
C LEU A 53 6.05 -6.96 -0.24
N VAL A 54 4.98 -6.52 0.39
CA VAL A 54 3.62 -6.60 -0.13
C VAL A 54 2.84 -5.32 0.10
N PHE A 55 1.84 -5.06 -0.73
CA PHE A 55 0.91 -3.96 -0.57
C PHE A 55 -0.44 -4.48 -0.08
N TRP A 56 -1.01 -3.81 0.92
CA TRP A 56 -2.37 -4.06 1.35
C TRP A 56 -3.25 -2.94 0.83
N ILE A 57 -4.20 -3.31 -0.03
CA ILE A 57 -5.08 -2.39 -0.73
C ILE A 57 -6.52 -2.75 -0.38
N TRP A 58 -7.25 -1.79 0.18
CA TRP A 58 -8.68 -1.88 0.38
C TRP A 58 -9.42 -1.40 -0.87
N ASN A 59 -10.59 -1.99 -1.11
CA ASN A 59 -11.44 -1.51 -2.20
C ASN A 59 -12.00 -0.14 -1.84
N ILE A 60 -11.88 0.83 -2.74
CA ILE A 60 -12.49 2.17 -2.60
C ILE A 60 -13.99 2.11 -2.33
N ALA A 61 -14.66 1.06 -2.79
CA ALA A 61 -16.09 0.86 -2.55
C ALA A 61 -16.42 0.48 -1.09
N ASP A 62 -15.44 0.10 -0.27
CA ASP A 62 -15.68 -0.50 1.05
C ASP A 62 -15.78 0.49 2.21
N GLY A 63 -15.39 1.77 2.05
CA GLY A 63 -15.48 2.78 3.11
C GLY A 63 -14.66 4.05 2.82
N LYS A 64 -14.80 5.06 3.69
CA LYS A 64 -14.12 6.36 3.55
C LYS A 64 -12.74 6.45 4.23
N GLY A 65 -12.33 5.44 4.99
CA GLY A 65 -11.00 5.37 5.59
C GLY A 65 -10.65 3.98 6.07
N LEU A 66 -9.35 3.69 6.13
CA LEU A 66 -8.77 2.42 6.59
C LEU A 66 -9.38 1.90 7.89
N ASP A 67 -9.57 2.79 8.87
CA ASP A 67 -10.10 2.44 10.19
C ASP A 67 -11.54 1.93 10.12
N ASP A 68 -12.40 2.55 9.31
CA ASP A 68 -13.79 2.13 9.12
C ASP A 68 -13.87 0.72 8.52
N VAL A 69 -12.97 0.43 7.57
CA VAL A 69 -12.95 -0.85 6.86
C VAL A 69 -12.46 -1.98 7.76
N LEU A 70 -11.45 -1.69 8.59
CA LEU A 70 -10.96 -2.62 9.62
C LEU A 70 -12.01 -2.91 10.69
N MET A 71 -12.70 -1.87 11.20
CA MET A 71 -13.81 -2.05 12.16
C MET A 71 -14.98 -2.84 11.58
N GLY A 72 -15.20 -2.75 10.26
CA GLY A 72 -16.20 -3.53 9.53
C GLY A 72 -15.79 -4.98 9.24
N GLY A 73 -14.62 -5.44 9.69
CA GLY A 73 -14.12 -6.81 9.49
C GLY A 73 -13.72 -7.11 8.04
N LYS A 74 -13.55 -6.10 7.19
CA LYS A 74 -13.14 -6.27 5.80
C LYS A 74 -11.62 -6.26 5.69
N LEU A 75 -11.08 -7.38 5.23
CA LEU A 75 -9.64 -7.57 5.04
C LEU A 75 -9.19 -7.01 3.67
N PRO A 76 -7.95 -6.50 3.58
CA PRO A 76 -7.42 -5.99 2.32
C PRO A 76 -7.10 -7.11 1.32
N MET A 77 -6.88 -6.71 0.08
CA MET A 77 -6.15 -7.52 -0.88
C MET A 77 -4.65 -7.30 -0.68
N GLU A 78 -3.93 -8.40 -0.49
CA GLU A 78 -2.48 -8.41 -0.54
C GLU A 78 -2.00 -8.50 -1.99
N VAL A 79 -1.13 -7.59 -2.40
CA VAL A 79 -0.55 -7.52 -3.73
C VAL A 79 0.97 -7.63 -3.62
N ASN A 80 1.55 -8.63 -4.29
CA ASN A 80 2.99 -8.73 -4.43
C ASN A 80 3.45 -7.84 -5.60
N PRO A 81 4.28 -6.81 -5.37
CA PRO A 81 4.70 -5.88 -6.42
C PRO A 81 5.60 -6.52 -7.48
N ARG A 82 6.31 -7.61 -7.18
CA ARG A 82 7.17 -8.32 -8.14
C ARG A 82 6.37 -9.23 -9.05
N THR A 83 5.51 -10.07 -8.47
CA THR A 83 4.76 -11.10 -9.21
C THR A 83 3.40 -10.61 -9.70
N LYS A 84 2.92 -9.47 -9.18
CA LYS A 84 1.57 -8.93 -9.38
C LYS A 84 0.45 -9.84 -8.87
N THR A 85 0.79 -10.89 -8.12
CA THR A 85 -0.17 -11.80 -7.50
C THR A 85 -1.05 -11.02 -6.52
N ARG A 86 -2.34 -11.32 -6.52
CA ARG A 86 -3.32 -10.72 -5.62
C ARG A 86 -4.02 -11.82 -4.84
N VAL A 87 -3.97 -11.75 -3.52
CA VAL A 87 -4.64 -12.70 -2.63
C VAL A 87 -5.40 -11.96 -1.54
N PRO A 88 -6.60 -12.40 -1.15
CA PRO A 88 -7.24 -11.87 0.04
C PRO A 88 -6.35 -12.11 1.26
N VAL A 89 -6.20 -11.11 2.13
CA VAL A 89 -5.56 -11.33 3.42
C VAL A 89 -6.45 -12.28 4.25
N THR A 90 -5.80 -13.23 4.92
CA THR A 90 -6.44 -14.16 5.87
C THR A 90 -5.71 -14.00 7.20
N ILE A 91 -6.46 -14.00 8.31
CA ILE A 91 -5.93 -13.88 9.69
C ILE A 91 -6.16 -15.21 10.40
#